data_AF-A0A939G2P6-F1
#
_entry.id   AF-A0A939G2P6-F1
#
_cell.length_a   1.000
_cell.length_b   1.000
_cell.length_c   1.000
_cell.angle_alpha   90.00
_cell.angle_beta   90.00
_cell.angle_gamma   90.00
#
_symmetry.space_group_name_H-M   'P 1'
#
loop_
_entity.id
_entity.type
_entity.pdbx_description
1 polymer ?
#
loop_
_entity_poly.entity_id
_entity_poly.type
_entity_poly.pdbx_seq_one_letter_code
_entity_poly.pdbx_strand_id
1 'polypeptide(L)'
;MKIALNILLLAVSVAPVFSQTKLATTTPPAVVSVVEGLTGKQFVPDTAYTALSTEDATLLAKEPRANWDIPRESGKYMTYSNLVVGTRSYQLLIAKDPKEEFAKATLLRYTTPTSKPEPIARGTLKPKAVEKAK
;
A
#
# COMPACT_ATOMS: atom_id res chain seq x y z
N MET A 1 44.95 56.91 -11.69
CA MET A 1 43.77 56.78 -10.79
C MET A 1 42.66 56.15 -11.62
N LYS A 2 42.35 54.86 -11.40
CA LYS A 2 41.16 54.36 -10.65
C LYS A 2 39.86 54.70 -11.43
N ILE A 3 39.04 53.78 -11.93
CA ILE A 3 38.61 52.47 -11.42
C ILE A 3 38.22 51.56 -12.61
N ALA A 4 38.64 50.30 -12.60
CA ALA A 4 38.17 49.26 -13.52
C ALA A 4 36.82 48.70 -13.05
N LEU A 5 35.87 48.63 -13.98
CA LEU A 5 34.50 48.16 -13.78
C LEU A 5 34.46 46.64 -13.95
N ASN A 6 34.48 45.89 -12.84
CA ASN A 6 34.24 44.44 -12.83
C ASN A 6 32.80 44.17 -12.40
N ILE A 7 31.92 43.91 -13.37
CA ILE A 7 30.57 43.41 -13.13
C ILE A 7 30.67 41.88 -13.01
N LEU A 8 30.72 41.37 -11.78
CA LEU A 8 30.61 39.95 -11.48
C LEU A 8 29.12 39.57 -11.46
N LEU A 9 28.65 38.94 -12.55
CA LEU A 9 27.32 38.36 -12.64
C LEU A 9 27.19 37.20 -11.63
N LEU A 10 26.41 37.41 -10.57
CA LEU A 10 26.07 36.38 -9.59
C LEU A 10 24.97 35.47 -10.20
N ALA A 11 25.38 34.36 -10.81
CA ALA A 11 24.46 33.31 -11.21
C ALA A 11 24.03 32.50 -9.98
N VAL A 12 22.85 32.81 -9.43
CA VAL A 12 22.21 32.00 -8.39
C VAL A 12 21.58 30.78 -9.07
N SER A 13 22.36 29.71 -9.18
CA SER A 13 21.84 28.38 -9.49
C SER A 13 21.06 27.85 -8.28
N VAL A 14 19.74 28.01 -8.31
CA VAL A 14 18.84 27.34 -7.37
C VAL A 14 18.83 25.87 -7.77
N ALA A 15 19.69 25.07 -7.15
CA ALA A 15 19.60 23.62 -7.27
C ALA A 15 18.27 23.18 -6.64
N PRO A 16 17.40 22.43 -7.34
CA PRO A 16 16.34 21.72 -6.65
C PRO A 16 17.00 20.74 -5.68
N VAL A 17 16.76 20.96 -4.39
CA VAL A 17 17.04 19.97 -3.36
C VAL A 17 16.10 18.80 -3.64
N PHE A 18 16.55 17.85 -4.45
CA PHE A 18 15.93 16.53 -4.50
C PHE A 18 16.30 15.86 -3.19
N SER A 19 15.43 15.97 -2.19
CA SER A 19 15.44 15.03 -1.07
C SER A 19 15.33 13.62 -1.67
N GLN A 20 16.44 12.91 -1.69
CA GLN A 20 16.53 11.53 -2.11
C GLN A 20 15.76 10.67 -1.09
N THR A 21 14.45 10.52 -1.28
CA THR A 21 13.77 9.33 -0.75
C THR A 21 14.25 8.16 -1.60
N LYS A 22 15.18 7.39 -1.03
CA LYS A 22 15.52 6.00 -1.39
C LYS A 22 14.39 5.34 -2.19
N LEU A 23 14.73 4.80 -3.37
CA LEU A 23 13.82 4.06 -4.25
C LEU A 23 12.79 3.27 -3.43
N ALA A 24 11.52 3.65 -3.56
CA ALA A 24 10.44 3.00 -2.85
C ALA A 24 10.49 1.51 -3.16
N THR A 25 10.66 0.67 -2.13
CA THR A 25 10.39 -0.75 -2.26
C THR A 25 8.93 -0.86 -2.68
N THR A 26 8.68 -1.21 -3.93
CA THR A 26 7.33 -1.35 -4.46
C THR A 26 6.62 -2.44 -3.67
N THR A 27 5.36 -2.22 -3.31
CA THR A 27 4.56 -3.25 -2.64
C THR A 27 4.60 -4.52 -3.49
N PRO A 28 4.95 -5.69 -2.91
CA PRO A 28 5.16 -6.90 -3.68
C PRO A 28 3.93 -7.31 -4.51
N PRO A 29 4.10 -7.79 -5.75
CA PRO A 29 2.98 -8.08 -6.65
C PRO A 29 1.93 -9.03 -6.06
N ALA A 30 2.37 -10.04 -5.30
CA ALA A 30 1.46 -10.99 -4.63
C ALA A 30 0.47 -10.29 -3.69
N VAL A 31 0.93 -9.29 -2.94
CA VAL A 31 0.05 -8.50 -2.06
C VAL A 31 -0.96 -7.70 -2.87
N VAL A 32 -0.52 -7.05 -3.94
CA VAL A 32 -1.40 -6.31 -4.84
C VAL A 32 -2.47 -7.26 -5.40
N SER A 33 -2.07 -8.41 -5.95
CA SER A 33 -2.99 -9.38 -6.54
C SER A 33 -4.01 -9.93 -5.55
N VAL A 34 -3.60 -10.18 -4.29
CA VAL A 34 -4.52 -10.60 -3.22
C VAL A 34 -5.53 -9.50 -2.90
N VAL A 35 -5.07 -8.28 -2.63
CA VAL A 35 -5.96 -7.16 -2.26
C VAL A 35 -6.93 -6.83 -3.39
N GLU A 36 -6.44 -6.68 -4.61
CA GLU A 36 -7.32 -6.46 -5.77
C GLU A 36 -8.27 -7.62 -5.99
N GLY A 37 -7.81 -8.82 -5.65
CA GLY A 37 -8.57 -10.02 -5.86
C GLY A 37 -9.75 -10.18 -4.93
N LEU A 38 -9.56 -9.84 -3.66
CA LEU A 38 -10.61 -9.88 -2.64
C LEU A 38 -11.58 -8.71 -2.79
N THR A 39 -11.12 -7.58 -3.32
CA THR A 39 -11.93 -6.36 -3.40
C THR A 39 -12.57 -6.12 -4.76
N GLY A 40 -12.05 -6.73 -5.83
CA GLY A 40 -12.41 -6.41 -7.21
C GLY A 40 -12.00 -5.00 -7.65
N LYS A 41 -11.21 -4.28 -6.84
CA LYS A 41 -10.80 -2.89 -7.07
C LYS A 41 -9.33 -2.81 -7.42
N GLN A 42 -8.89 -1.72 -8.03
CA GLN A 42 -7.48 -1.43 -8.23
C GLN A 42 -6.88 -1.01 -6.88
N PHE A 43 -5.78 -1.63 -6.49
CA PHE A 43 -5.08 -1.28 -5.26
C PHE A 43 -3.91 -0.37 -5.60
N VAL A 44 -3.95 0.86 -5.09
CA VAL A 44 -2.87 1.84 -5.23
C VAL A 44 -2.16 1.96 -3.88
N PRO A 45 -0.99 1.32 -3.70
CA PRO A 45 -0.27 1.41 -2.44
C PRO A 45 0.07 2.86 -2.09
N ASP A 46 -0.25 3.27 -0.86
CA ASP A 46 0.05 4.62 -0.34
C ASP A 46 1.31 4.62 0.55
N THR A 47 1.67 3.45 1.08
CA THR A 47 2.76 3.26 2.02
C THR A 47 3.51 1.98 1.67
N ALA A 48 4.82 2.08 1.53
CA ALA A 48 5.70 0.92 1.44
C ALA A 48 6.08 0.47 2.86
N TYR A 49 5.50 -0.63 3.34
CA TYR A 49 5.96 -1.26 4.57
C TYR A 49 7.15 -2.16 4.25
N THR A 50 8.28 -1.89 4.89
CA THR A 50 9.51 -2.70 4.76
C THR A 50 9.37 -4.10 5.39
N ALA A 51 8.22 -4.40 6.01
CA ALA A 51 8.02 -5.54 6.90
C ALA A 51 7.47 -6.81 6.22
N LEU A 52 7.16 -6.79 4.91
CA LEU A 52 6.76 -8.02 4.23
C LEU A 52 7.98 -8.93 4.05
N SER A 53 7.99 -10.07 4.73
CA SER A 53 9.05 -11.06 4.55
C SER A 53 8.85 -11.83 3.23
N THR A 54 9.93 -12.37 2.67
CA THR A 54 9.86 -13.27 1.50
C THR A 54 8.92 -14.45 1.73
N GLU A 55 8.88 -14.95 2.97
CA GLU A 55 7.96 -16.01 3.39
C GLU A 55 6.50 -15.56 3.27
N ASP A 56 6.14 -14.38 3.80
CA ASP A 56 4.76 -13.89 3.72
C ASP A 56 4.32 -13.65 2.28
N ALA A 57 5.20 -13.07 1.46
CA ALA A 57 4.95 -12.89 0.03
C ALA A 57 4.69 -14.22 -0.68
N THR A 58 5.47 -15.25 -0.32
CA THR A 58 5.33 -16.60 -0.89
C THR A 58 4.05 -17.29 -0.44
N LEU A 59 3.67 -17.15 0.84
CA LEU A 59 2.42 -17.70 1.36
C LEU A 59 1.24 -17.03 0.68
N LEU A 60 1.18 -15.69 0.70
CA LEU A 60 0.10 -14.93 0.07
C LEU A 60 -0.03 -15.20 -1.43
N ALA A 61 1.07 -15.47 -2.14
CA ALA A 61 1.04 -15.83 -3.56
C ALA A 61 0.45 -17.23 -3.82
N LYS A 62 0.55 -18.15 -2.87
CA LYS A 62 0.07 -19.54 -2.98
C LYS A 62 -1.39 -19.69 -2.57
N GLU A 63 -1.86 -18.86 -1.63
CA GLU A 63 -3.20 -18.96 -1.10
C GLU A 63 -4.24 -18.39 -2.09
N PRO A 64 -5.15 -19.22 -2.64
CA PRO A 64 -6.21 -18.73 -3.51
C PRO A 64 -7.17 -17.86 -2.72
N ARG A 65 -7.90 -16.98 -3.43
CA ARG A 65 -8.94 -16.13 -2.84
C ARG A 65 -10.00 -16.93 -2.07
N ALA A 66 -10.27 -18.17 -2.49
CA ALA A 66 -11.23 -19.05 -1.83
C ALA A 66 -10.81 -19.48 -0.42
N ASN A 67 -9.53 -19.36 -0.05
CA ASN A 67 -9.04 -19.66 1.29
C ASN A 67 -9.20 -18.47 2.25
N TRP A 68 -9.51 -17.29 1.73
CA TRP A 68 -9.92 -16.16 2.55
C TRP A 68 -11.37 -16.35 2.96
N ASP A 69 -11.68 -15.93 4.19
CA ASP A 69 -13.06 -15.91 4.62
C ASP A 69 -13.89 -14.88 3.83
N ILE A 70 -15.20 -15.05 3.89
CA ILE A 70 -16.12 -14.09 3.27
C ILE A 70 -15.98 -12.75 4.00
N PRO A 71 -15.86 -11.61 3.28
CA PRO A 71 -15.78 -10.29 3.89
C PRO A 71 -16.91 -10.07 4.91
N ARG A 72 -16.53 -9.73 6.15
CA ARG A 72 -17.44 -9.43 7.25
C ARG A 72 -17.48 -7.95 7.54
N GLU A 73 -18.67 -7.42 7.76
CA GLU A 73 -18.86 -6.05 8.19
C GLU A 73 -18.46 -5.89 9.67
N SER A 74 -17.83 -4.77 9.98
CA SER A 74 -17.48 -4.35 11.33
C SER A 74 -17.92 -2.91 11.52
N GLY A 75 -19.21 -2.72 11.77
CA GLY A 75 -19.83 -1.41 11.75
C GLY A 75 -20.01 -0.85 10.34
N LYS A 76 -20.41 0.42 10.25
CA LYS A 76 -20.92 1.03 9.01
C LYS A 76 -19.87 1.30 7.93
N TYR A 77 -18.60 1.44 8.32
CA TYR A 77 -17.54 1.98 7.46
C TYR A 77 -16.35 1.05 7.34
N MET A 78 -16.46 -0.18 7.85
CA MET A 78 -15.34 -1.11 7.90
C MET A 78 -15.80 -2.52 7.54
N THR A 79 -15.02 -3.18 6.70
CA THR A 79 -15.16 -4.58 6.32
C THR A 79 -13.81 -5.23 6.49
N TYR A 80 -13.79 -6.50 6.87
CA TYR A 80 -12.54 -7.24 6.99
C TYR A 80 -12.68 -8.66 6.46
N SER A 81 -11.56 -9.23 6.04
CA SER A 81 -11.44 -10.63 5.70
C SER A 81 -10.14 -11.19 6.26
N ASN A 82 -10.16 -12.42 6.73
CA ASN A 82 -9.03 -13.12 7.32
C ASN A 82 -8.60 -14.30 6.45
N LEU A 83 -7.31 -14.60 6.53
CA LEU A 83 -6.68 -15.81 6.02
C LEU A 83 -5.85 -16.41 7.14
N VAL A 84 -6.00 -17.71 7.40
CA VAL A 84 -5.21 -18.42 8.41
C VAL A 84 -4.36 -19.46 7.68
N VAL A 85 -3.04 -19.41 7.88
CA VAL A 85 -2.07 -20.30 7.25
C VAL A 85 -1.14 -20.87 8.32
N GLY A 86 -1.44 -22.09 8.76
CA GLY A 86 -0.72 -22.71 9.88
C GLY A 86 -0.80 -21.86 11.15
N THR A 87 0.34 -21.40 11.65
CA THR A 87 0.43 -20.56 12.85
C THR A 87 0.31 -19.06 12.59
N ARG A 88 0.34 -18.65 11.31
CA ARG A 88 0.22 -17.25 10.91
C ARG A 88 -1.19 -16.95 10.46
N SER A 89 -1.59 -15.69 10.61
CA SER A 89 -2.82 -15.20 9.97
C SER A 89 -2.63 -13.82 9.39
N TYR A 90 -3.45 -13.52 8.40
CA TYR A 90 -3.51 -12.24 7.73
C TYR A 90 -4.92 -11.70 7.83
N GLN A 91 -5.04 -10.39 7.91
CA GLN A 91 -6.32 -9.71 7.88
C GLN A 91 -6.24 -8.56 6.88
N LEU A 92 -7.12 -8.60 5.89
CA LEU A 92 -7.38 -7.48 5.02
C LEU A 92 -8.47 -6.63 5.65
N LEU A 93 -8.10 -5.44 6.12
CA LEU A 93 -9.02 -4.44 6.63
C LEU A 93 -9.33 -3.41 5.55
N ILE A 94 -10.60 -3.15 5.32
CA ILE A 94 -11.09 -2.14 4.39
C ILE A 94 -11.88 -1.13 5.19
N ALA A 95 -11.43 0.12 5.18
CA ALA A 95 -12.11 1.21 5.88
C ALA A 95 -12.42 2.34 4.89
N LYS A 96 -13.64 2.90 4.96
CA LYS A 96 -14.04 4.08 4.19
C LYS A 96 -14.47 5.19 5.14
N ASP A 97 -13.61 6.16 5.36
CA ASP A 97 -14.00 7.38 6.08
C ASP A 97 -15.09 8.12 5.27
N PRO A 98 -16.14 8.65 5.91
CA PRO A 98 -17.20 9.41 5.22
C PRO A 98 -16.69 10.60 4.41
N LYS A 99 -15.54 11.17 4.77
CA LYS A 99 -14.92 12.32 4.08
C LYS A 99 -14.01 11.91 2.94
N GLU A 100 -13.63 10.63 2.86
CA GLU A 100 -12.75 10.12 1.83
C GLU A 100 -13.54 9.59 0.63
N GLU A 101 -13.09 9.98 -0.56
CA GLU A 101 -13.69 9.52 -1.82
C GLU A 101 -13.60 7.98 -1.95
N PHE A 102 -12.42 7.44 -1.64
CA PHE A 102 -12.08 6.04 -1.81
C PHE A 102 -11.85 5.35 -0.48
N ALA A 103 -12.15 4.05 -0.43
CA ALA A 103 -11.81 3.22 0.72
C ALA A 103 -10.30 2.96 0.77
N LYS A 104 -9.77 2.76 1.97
CA LYS A 104 -8.40 2.32 2.22
C LYS A 104 -8.38 0.84 2.57
N ALA A 105 -7.47 0.11 1.96
CA ALA A 105 -7.14 -1.26 2.32
C ALA A 105 -5.84 -1.28 3.12
N THR A 106 -5.85 -2.01 4.24
CA THR A 106 -4.67 -2.31 5.06
C THR A 106 -4.57 -3.81 5.22
N LEU A 107 -3.46 -4.40 4.81
CA LEU A 107 -3.15 -5.79 5.05
C LEU A 107 -2.30 -5.90 6.31
N LEU A 108 -2.81 -6.65 7.29
CA LEU A 108 -2.20 -6.90 8.58
C LEU A 108 -1.70 -8.34 8.64
N ARG A 109 -0.55 -8.54 9.27
CA ARG A 109 0.02 -9.86 9.61
C ARG A 109 -0.07 -10.07 11.11
N TYR A 110 -0.43 -11.28 11.51
CA TYR A 110 -0.33 -11.80 12.86
C TYR A 110 0.63 -13.00 12.80
N THR A 111 1.78 -12.88 13.44
CA THR A 111 2.80 -13.96 13.48
C THR A 111 2.33 -15.14 14.33
N THR A 112 1.47 -14.88 15.32
CA THR A 112 0.71 -15.86 16.09
C THR A 112 -0.72 -15.35 16.34
N PRO A 113 -1.71 -16.20 16.68
CA PRO A 113 -3.09 -15.76 16.92
C PRO A 113 -3.25 -14.69 18.02
N THR A 114 -2.29 -14.57 18.94
CA THR A 114 -2.30 -13.61 20.04
C THR A 114 -1.34 -12.42 19.83
N SER A 115 -0.58 -12.43 18.72
CA SER A 115 0.36 -11.35 18.39
C SER A 115 -0.37 -10.05 18.08
N LYS A 116 0.31 -8.92 18.31
CA LYS A 116 -0.14 -7.62 17.84
C LYS A 116 -0.11 -7.61 16.30
N PRO A 117 -1.14 -7.09 15.62
CA PRO A 117 -1.11 -6.98 14.16
C PRO A 117 -0.01 -6.03 13.70
N GLU A 118 0.69 -6.45 12.65
CA GLU A 118 1.71 -5.66 11.96
C GLU A 118 1.23 -5.32 10.55
N PRO A 119 1.11 -4.03 10.19
CA PRO A 119 0.76 -3.65 8.83
C PRO A 119 1.89 -3.99 7.87
N ILE A 120 1.56 -4.75 6.82
CA ILE A 120 2.49 -5.18 5.78
C ILE A 120 2.18 -4.56 4.41
N ALA A 121 0.98 -4.01 4.23
CA ALA A 121 0.64 -3.14 3.11
C ALA A 121 -0.51 -2.20 3.45
N ARG A 122 -0.52 -1.02 2.85
CA ARG A 122 -1.64 -0.07 2.88
C ARG A 122 -1.75 0.63 1.54
N GLY A 123 -2.97 0.96 1.17
CA GLY A 123 -3.25 1.69 -0.05
C GLY A 123 -4.71 2.05 -0.23
N THR A 124 -4.97 2.77 -1.30
CA THR A 124 -6.30 3.22 -1.68
C THR A 124 -6.92 2.26 -2.69
N LEU A 125 -8.19 1.94 -2.52
CA LEU A 125 -8.96 1.12 -3.44
C LEU A 125 -9.71 2.00 -4.45
N LYS A 126 -9.21 2.03 -5.67
CA LYS A 126 -9.84 2.75 -6.78
C LYS A 126 -10.70 1.81 -7.62
N PRO A 127 -11.76 2.30 -8.28
CA PRO A 127 -12.43 1.52 -9.32
C PRO A 127 -11.39 1.03 -10.34
N LYS A 128 -11.47 -0.24 -10.75
CA LYS A 128 -10.72 -0.66 -11.93
C LYS A 128 -11.25 0.15 -13.10
N ALA A 129 -10.36 0.69 -13.93
CA ALA A 129 -10.78 1.27 -15.19
C ALA A 129 -11.53 0.18 -15.94
N VAL A 130 -12.86 0.31 -15.99
CA VAL A 130 -13.68 -0.60 -16.77
C VAL A 130 -13.28 -0.30 -18.21
N GLU A 131 -12.59 -1.25 -18.83
CA GLU A 131 -12.61 -1.49 -20.26
C GLU A 131 -14.03 -1.16 -20.71
N LYS A 132 -14.22 0.02 -21.35
CA LYS A 132 -15.56 0.48 -21.75
C LYS A 132 -16.21 -0.70 -22.45
N ALA A 133 -17.28 -1.22 -21.86
CA ALA A 133 -18.10 -2.23 -22.51
C ALA A 133 -18.43 -1.67 -23.90
N LYS A 134 -17.85 -2.30 -24.92
CA LYS A 134 -18.09 -1.98 -26.32
C LYS A 134 -19.32 -2.75 -26.77
#